data_AF-A0AAD3M6S1-F1
#
_entry.id   AF-A0AAD3M6S1-F1
#
_cell.length_a   1.000
_cell.length_b   1.000
_cell.length_c   1.000
_cell.angle_alpha   90.00
_cell.angle_beta   90.00
_cell.angle_gamma   90.00
#
_symmetry.space_group_name_H-M   'P 1'
#
loop_
_entity.id
_entity.type
_entity.pdbx_description
1 polymer ?
#
loop_
_entity_poly.entity_id
_entity_poly.type
_entity_poly.pdbx_seq_one_letter_code
_entity_poly.pdbx_strand_id
1 'polypeptide(L)'
;MFTAVVLVLGCLLQRKLVTTEGHHGTNCYVFYAVHMDGGIRAAKALAEQHGLEFIQRIGSLEGLYSLRDSRGRSDRATFENRLATAPGVHWVRRQHSHYRDKRVPVRGLDHSTAHSKF
;
A
#
# COMPACT_ATOMS: atom_id res chain seq x y z
N MET A 1 -20.99 28.45 40.72
CA MET A 1 -20.68 28.95 39.35
C MET A 1 -19.41 28.36 38.74
N PHE A 2 -18.53 27.73 39.53
CA PHE A 2 -17.27 27.14 39.05
C PHE A 2 -17.45 25.84 38.24
N THR A 3 -18.54 25.10 38.45
CA THR A 3 -18.80 23.81 37.79
C THR A 3 -18.98 23.95 36.28
N ALA A 4 -19.67 25.01 35.83
CA ALA A 4 -19.85 25.28 34.41
C ALA A 4 -18.51 25.66 33.74
N VAL A 5 -17.67 26.42 34.43
CA VAL A 5 -16.35 26.82 33.94
C VAL A 5 -15.42 25.61 33.80
N VAL A 6 -15.42 24.70 34.79
CA VAL A 6 -14.63 23.47 34.75
C VAL A 6 -15.10 22.53 33.63
N LEU A 7 -16.41 22.42 33.42
CA LEU A 7 -16.97 21.63 32.31
C LEU A 7 -16.56 22.21 30.94
N VAL A 8 -16.69 23.52 30.75
CA VAL A 8 -16.29 24.18 29.50
C VAL A 8 -14.78 24.03 29.26
N LEU A 9 -13.96 24.18 30.30
CA LEU A 9 -12.51 24.00 30.22
C LEU A 9 -12.14 22.54 29.90
N GLY A 10 -12.81 21.57 30.52
CA GLY A 10 -12.65 20.14 30.23
C GLY A 10 -13.02 19.79 28.79
N CYS A 11 -14.13 20.33 28.27
CA CYS A 11 -14.55 20.13 26.88
C CYS A 11 -13.57 20.74 25.88
N LEU A 12 -12.98 21.90 26.19
CA LEU A 12 -11.98 22.55 25.33
C LEU A 12 -10.64 21.78 25.33
N LEU A 13 -10.23 21.23 26.47
CA LEU A 13 -9.02 20.40 26.59
C LEU A 13 -9.15 19.06 25.86
N GLN A 14 -10.32 18.41 25.92
CA GLN A 14 -10.59 17.18 25.15
C GLN A 14 -10.61 17.42 23.64
N ARG A 15 -10.94 18.64 23.19
CA ARG A 15 -10.94 19.01 21.76
C ARG A 15 -9.55 18.96 21.12
N LYS A 16 -8.49 19.11 21.91
CA LYS A 16 -7.09 19.01 21.47
C LYS A 16 -6.51 17.60 21.53
N LEU A 17 -7.13 16.69 22.30
CA LEU A 17 -6.57 15.34 22.54
C LEU A 17 -7.10 14.26 21.57
N VAL A 18 -8.16 14.55 20.80
CA VAL A 18 -8.73 13.63 19.80
C VAL A 18 -8.52 14.15 18.38
N THR A 19 -7.37 14.75 18.11
CA THR A 19 -6.83 14.68 16.77
C THR A 19 -5.93 13.45 16.77
N THR A 20 -6.49 12.28 16.45
CA THR A 20 -5.65 11.23 15.86
C THR A 20 -4.99 11.92 14.70
N GLU A 21 -3.70 12.27 14.85
CA GLU A 21 -2.89 12.89 13.82
C GLU A 21 -3.23 12.14 12.55
N GLY A 22 -3.96 12.81 11.67
CA GLY A 22 -4.59 12.19 10.52
C GLY A 22 -3.44 11.69 9.68
N HIS A 23 -3.11 10.41 9.87
CA HIS A 23 -1.95 9.80 9.25
C HIS A 23 -2.10 10.10 7.77
N HIS A 24 -1.08 10.81 7.24
CA HIS A 24 -1.05 11.27 5.85
C HIS A 24 -1.67 10.20 4.97
N GLY A 25 -2.69 10.60 4.19
CA GLY A 25 -3.61 9.68 3.51
C GLY A 25 -2.87 8.47 2.97
N THR A 26 -3.37 7.28 3.30
CA THR A 26 -2.82 5.98 2.90
C THR A 26 -2.22 6.06 1.51
N ASN A 27 -0.91 5.83 1.40
CA ASN A 27 -0.21 5.78 0.12
C ASN A 27 -1.04 4.95 -0.86
N CYS A 28 -1.44 5.56 -1.97
CA CYS A 28 -2.32 4.92 -2.94
C CYS A 28 -1.51 4.00 -3.86
N TYR A 29 -1.26 2.79 -3.39
CA TYR A 29 -0.58 1.78 -4.20
C TYR A 29 -1.55 1.13 -5.17
N VAL A 30 -1.14 1.07 -6.43
CA VAL A 30 -1.86 0.34 -7.48
C VAL A 30 -1.04 -0.88 -7.86
N PHE A 31 -1.67 -2.05 -7.90
CA PHE A 31 -1.01 -3.28 -8.31
C PHE A 31 -1.45 -3.66 -9.72
N TYR A 32 -0.55 -4.26 -10.49
CA TYR A 32 -0.82 -4.79 -11.82
C TYR A 32 -0.39 -6.25 -11.86
N ALA A 33 -1.30 -7.12 -12.27
CA ALA A 33 -0.95 -8.45 -12.73
C ALA A 33 -0.60 -8.37 -14.22
N VAL A 34 0.57 -8.89 -14.57
CA VAL A 34 1.09 -8.90 -15.94
C VAL A 34 1.41 -10.34 -16.32
N HIS A 35 0.87 -10.80 -17.44
CA HIS A 35 1.30 -12.03 -18.07
C HIS A 35 2.26 -11.70 -19.21
N MET A 36 3.48 -12.23 -19.15
CA MET A 36 4.51 -11.97 -20.14
C MET A 36 5.57 -13.07 -20.22
N ASP A 37 6.21 -13.16 -21.39
CA ASP A 37 7.34 -14.04 -21.65
C ASP A 37 8.67 -13.49 -21.08
N GLY A 38 9.74 -14.30 -21.13
CA GLY A 38 11.09 -13.86 -20.76
C GLY A 38 11.40 -13.92 -19.26
N GLY A 39 10.49 -14.43 -18.44
CA GLY A 39 10.75 -14.74 -17.04
C GLY A 39 10.84 -13.52 -16.12
N ILE A 40 11.33 -13.74 -14.90
CA ILE A 40 11.48 -12.70 -13.87
C ILE A 40 12.38 -11.54 -14.34
N ARG A 41 13.40 -11.82 -15.15
CA ARG A 41 14.32 -10.77 -15.64
C ARG A 41 13.61 -9.79 -16.57
N ALA A 42 12.79 -10.30 -17.50
CA ALA A 42 11.99 -9.46 -18.39
C ALA A 42 10.94 -8.66 -17.60
N ALA A 43 10.29 -9.28 -16.60
CA ALA A 43 9.33 -8.60 -15.75
C ALA A 43 9.96 -7.47 -14.92
N LYS A 44 11.17 -7.66 -14.40
CA LYS A 44 11.93 -6.61 -13.72
C LYS A 44 12.30 -5.46 -14.66
N ALA A 45 12.79 -5.78 -15.86
CA ALA A 45 13.12 -4.78 -16.86
C ALA A 45 11.88 -3.96 -17.28
N LEU A 46 10.74 -4.62 -17.47
CA LEU A 46 9.46 -3.95 -17.74
C LEU A 46 9.08 -3.02 -16.59
N ALA A 47 9.23 -3.47 -15.33
CA ALA A 47 8.94 -2.65 -14.17
C ALA A 47 9.82 -1.39 -14.15
N GLU A 48 11.13 -1.55 -14.28
CA GLU A 48 12.10 -0.45 -14.30
C GLU A 48 11.81 0.55 -15.42
N GLN A 49 11.60 0.07 -16.64
CA GLN A 49 11.30 0.90 -17.82
C GLN A 49 10.04 1.75 -17.64
N HIS A 50 9.02 1.22 -16.96
CA HIS A 50 7.76 1.91 -16.73
C HIS A 50 7.70 2.65 -15.39
N GLY A 51 8.79 2.63 -14.61
CA GLY A 51 8.86 3.25 -13.28
C GLY A 51 7.92 2.61 -12.27
N LEU A 52 7.79 1.28 -12.34
CA LEU A 52 7.06 0.42 -11.42
C LEU A 52 8.05 -0.36 -10.54
N GLU A 53 7.56 -0.85 -9.41
CA GLU A 53 8.28 -1.78 -8.54
C GLU A 53 7.88 -3.22 -8.89
N PHE A 54 8.86 -4.09 -9.15
CA PHE A 54 8.62 -5.53 -9.24
C PHE A 54 8.40 -6.08 -7.84
N ILE A 55 7.24 -6.71 -7.60
CA ILE A 55 6.94 -7.30 -6.29
C ILE A 55 7.33 -8.77 -6.28
N GLN A 56 6.68 -9.59 -7.10
CA GLN A 56 6.91 -11.04 -7.12
C GLN A 56 6.26 -11.71 -8.33
N ARG A 57 6.61 -12.99 -8.55
CA ARG A 57 5.80 -13.91 -9.36
C ARG A 57 4.50 -14.25 -8.62
N ILE A 58 3.39 -14.36 -9.34
CA ILE A 58 2.08 -14.70 -8.77
C ILE A 58 2.04 -16.20 -8.51
N GLY A 59 2.40 -16.61 -7.27
CA GLY A 59 2.38 -17.99 -6.84
C GLY A 59 3.23 -18.93 -7.71
N SER A 60 2.64 -20.06 -8.10
CA SER A 60 3.25 -21.05 -9.01
C SER A 60 2.97 -20.78 -10.49
N LEU A 61 2.23 -19.72 -10.83
CA LEU A 61 1.88 -19.42 -12.22
C LEU A 61 3.10 -18.87 -12.96
N GLU A 62 3.53 -19.60 -13.99
CA GLU A 62 4.61 -19.16 -14.87
C GLU A 62 4.15 -17.98 -15.74
N GLY A 63 5.06 -17.06 -16.02
CA GLY A 63 4.77 -15.89 -16.84
C GLY A 63 3.92 -14.81 -16.16
N LEU A 64 3.36 -15.04 -14.97
CA LEU A 64 2.53 -14.07 -14.25
C LEU A 64 3.29 -13.36 -13.13
N TYR A 65 3.31 -12.03 -13.18
CA TYR A 65 4.05 -11.19 -12.24
C TYR A 65 3.16 -10.07 -11.68
N SER A 66 3.46 -9.68 -10.44
CA SER A 66 2.84 -8.55 -9.77
C SER A 66 3.79 -7.35 -9.79
N LEU A 67 3.34 -6.25 -10.37
CA LEU A 67 4.03 -4.96 -10.38
C LEU A 67 3.25 -3.94 -9.55
N ARG A 68 3.93 -2.96 -8.98
CA ARG A 68 3.32 -1.92 -8.13
C ARG A 68 3.67 -0.53 -8.63
N ASP A 69 2.67 0.33 -8.64
CA ASP A 69 2.79 1.76 -8.87
C ASP A 69 2.53 2.51 -7.56
N SER A 70 3.52 3.27 -7.11
CA SER A 70 3.44 4.14 -5.93
C SER A 70 3.18 5.60 -6.27
N ARG A 71 3.17 5.96 -7.57
CA ARG A 71 3.17 7.37 -8.01
C ARG A 71 1.78 7.96 -8.20
N GLY A 72 0.73 7.14 -8.19
CA GLY A 72 -0.65 7.60 -8.37
C GLY A 72 -0.83 8.39 -9.68
N ARG A 73 -0.89 7.68 -10.82
CA ARG A 73 -0.94 8.33 -12.14
C ARG A 73 -2.32 8.87 -12.49
N SER A 74 -2.38 10.11 -13.00
CA SER A 74 -3.60 10.74 -13.52
C SER A 74 -4.03 10.17 -14.88
N ASP A 75 -3.07 9.87 -15.77
CA ASP A 75 -3.31 9.29 -17.08
C ASP A 75 -3.21 7.76 -17.08
N ARG A 76 -4.18 7.14 -16.40
CA ARG A 76 -4.22 5.69 -16.17
C ARG A 76 -4.36 4.89 -17.47
N ALA A 77 -5.32 5.26 -18.32
CA ALA A 77 -5.70 4.44 -19.48
C ALA A 77 -4.54 4.35 -20.49
N THR A 78 -3.89 5.48 -20.76
CA THR A 78 -2.73 5.51 -21.65
C THR A 78 -1.57 4.70 -21.07
N PHE A 79 -1.35 4.77 -19.75
CA PHE A 79 -0.31 4.00 -19.09
C PHE A 79 -0.56 2.48 -19.15
N GLU A 80 -1.78 2.05 -18.83
CA GLU A 80 -2.19 0.64 -18.93
C GLU A 80 -2.07 0.13 -20.37
N ASN A 81 -2.42 0.96 -21.36
CA ASN A 81 -2.25 0.61 -22.77
C ASN A 81 -0.77 0.42 -23.14
N ARG A 82 0.11 1.34 -22.72
CA ARG A 82 1.57 1.22 -22.97
C ARG A 82 2.18 -0.05 -22.37
N LEU A 83 1.73 -0.42 -21.17
CA LEU A 83 2.11 -1.68 -20.53
C LEU A 83 1.61 -2.89 -21.34
N ALA A 84 0.36 -2.87 -21.78
CA ALA A 84 -0.24 -3.96 -22.55
C ALA A 84 0.39 -4.14 -23.93
N THR A 85 0.89 -3.06 -24.54
CA THR A 85 1.58 -3.10 -25.85
C THR A 85 3.08 -3.34 -25.74
N ALA A 86 3.63 -3.49 -24.54
CA ALA A 86 5.07 -3.70 -24.37
C ALA A 86 5.49 -5.07 -24.95
N PRO A 87 6.68 -5.18 -25.56
CA PRO A 87 7.15 -6.44 -26.14
C PRO A 87 7.14 -7.59 -25.12
N GLY A 88 6.57 -8.73 -25.53
CA GLY A 88 6.46 -9.93 -24.69
C GLY A 88 5.34 -9.90 -23.66
N VAL A 89 4.57 -8.81 -23.54
CA VAL A 89 3.39 -8.75 -22.67
C VAL A 89 2.16 -9.26 -23.41
N HIS A 90 1.48 -10.25 -22.81
CA HIS A 90 0.25 -10.85 -23.36
C HIS A 90 -1.00 -10.14 -22.85
N TRP A 91 -1.04 -9.84 -21.54
CA TRP A 91 -2.13 -9.07 -20.96
C TRP A 91 -1.71 -8.40 -19.65
N VAL A 92 -2.44 -7.33 -19.32
CA VAL A 92 -2.27 -6.56 -18.08
C VAL A 92 -3.62 -6.35 -17.42
N ARG A 93 -3.69 -6.61 -16.11
CA ARG A 93 -4.87 -6.33 -15.30
C ARG A 93 -4.48 -5.53 -14.08
N ARG A 94 -5.06 -4.34 -13.96
CA ARG A 94 -4.99 -3.59 -12.71
C ARG A 94 -5.76 -4.31 -11.61
N GLN A 95 -5.10 -4.52 -10.50
CA GLN A 95 -5.68 -4.97 -9.25
C GLN A 95 -6.01 -3.73 -8.42
N HIS A 96 -7.28 -3.57 -8.08
CA HIS A 96 -7.71 -2.57 -7.13
C HIS A 96 -7.54 -3.16 -5.73
N SER A 97 -6.34 -3.00 -5.17
CA SER A 97 -6.06 -3.44 -3.80
C SER A 97 -6.43 -2.30 -2.86
N HIS A 98 -7.33 -2.54 -1.90
CA HIS A 98 -7.40 -1.72 -0.68
C HIS A 98 -6.18 -2.05 0.19
N TYR A 99 -4.99 -1.73 -0.32
CA TYR A 99 -3.76 -1.97 0.40
C TYR A 99 -3.61 -0.89 1.46
N ARG A 100 -3.54 -1.31 2.72
CA ARG A 100 -3.26 -0.45 3.86
C ARG A 100 -1.94 -0.93 4.46
N ASP A 101 -0.98 -0.02 4.56
CA ASP A 101 0.24 -0.30 5.31
C ASP A 101 -0.15 -0.74 6.73
N LYS A 102 0.36 -1.91 7.15
CA LYS A 102 0.19 -2.34 8.54
C LYS A 102 0.88 -1.32 9.42
N ARG A 103 0.24 -0.99 10.55
CA ARG A 103 0.78 -0.04 11.53
C ARG A 103 2.18 -0.49 11.93
N VAL A 104 3.12 0.46 12.00
CA VAL A 104 4.44 0.22 12.58
C VAL A 104 4.23 -0.40 13.97
N PRO A 105 4.89 -1.52 14.32
CA PRO A 105 4.84 -2.04 15.66
C PRO A 105 5.16 -0.91 16.64
N VAL A 106 4.31 -0.71 17.63
CA VAL A 106 4.59 0.29 18.68
C VAL A 106 5.86 -0.18 19.38
N ARG A 107 6.98 0.52 19.15
CA ARG A 107 8.20 0.32 19.94
C ARG A 107 7.84 0.58 21.40
N GLY A 108 7.96 -0.45 22.23
CA GLY A 108 7.75 -0.34 23.68
C GLY A 108 6.61 -1.17 24.27
N LEU A 109 5.86 -1.96 23.49
CA LEU A 109 5.00 -3.00 24.07
C LEU A 109 5.79 -4.32 24.15
N ASP A 110 6.63 -4.45 25.18
CA ASP A 110 7.17 -5.74 25.57
C ASP A 110 6.00 -6.69 25.86
N HIS A 111 5.76 -7.64 24.96
CA HIS A 111 4.80 -8.73 25.17
C HIS A 111 5.39 -9.84 26.08
N SER A 112 6.32 -9.48 26.96
CA SER A 112 6.99 -10.39 27.90
C SER A 112 6.04 -10.96 28.96
N THR A 113 4.80 -10.48 29.06
CA THR A 113 3.80 -11.01 29.99
C THR A 113 2.72 -11.82 29.26
N ALA A 114 3.12 -12.89 28.59
CA ALA A 114 2.21 -13.94 28.16
C ALA A 114 2.85 -15.33 28.34
N HIS A 115 2.44 -15.98 29.43
CA HIS A 115 2.47 -17.42 29.66
C HIS A 115 3.82 -18.11 29.92
N SER A 116 4.30 -17.96 31.16
CA SER A 116 4.85 -19.08 31.93
C SER A 116 3.69 -19.74 32.67
N LYS A 117 3.31 -20.97 32.28
CA LYS A 117 3.08 -22.13 33.16
C LYS A 117 2.27 -23.25 32.48
N PHE A 118 2.93 -24.42 32.46
CA PHE A 118 2.48 -25.81 32.26
C PHE A 118 1.98 -26.23 30.89
#